data_AF-A0A924NBL4-F1
#
_entry.id   AF-A0A924NBL4-F1
#
_cell.length_a   1.000
_cell.length_b   1.000
_cell.length_c   1.000
_cell.angle_alpha   90.00
_cell.angle_beta   90.00
_cell.angle_gamma   90.00
#
_symmetry.space_group_name_H-M   'P 1'
#
loop_
_entity.id
_entity.type
_entity.pdbx_description
1 polymer ?
#
loop_
_entity_poly.entity_id
_entity_poly.type
_entity_poly.pdbx_seq_one_letter_code
_entity_poly.pdbx_strand_id
1 'polypeptide(L)' 'MSPDKMIYMANQIATFFDSKPHAEGVKGVADHINAFWEPRMRRQLFVLLDGGTAGFKSLLLEAVPAIRRPVASA' A
#
# COMPACT_ATOMS: atom_id res chain seq x y z
N MET A 1 -1.29 14.63 3.70
CA MET A 1 0.02 14.19 3.17
C MET A 1 -0.03 14.37 1.66
N SER A 2 1.07 14.77 1.01
CA SER A 2 1.05 14.91 -0.46
C SER A 2 0.95 13.54 -1.14
N PRO A 3 0.33 13.44 -2.33
CA PRO A 3 0.28 12.23 -3.15
C PRO A 3 1.65 11.57 -3.35
N ASP A 4 2.65 12.35 -3.75
CA ASP A 4 3.99 11.84 -4.05
C ASP A 4 4.65 11.21 -2.82
N LYS A 5 4.49 11.83 -1.65
CA LYS A 5 5.03 11.28 -0.41
C LYS A 5 4.34 9.96 -0.05
N MET A 6 3.05 9.81 -0.35
CA MET A 6 2.30 8.59 -0.08
C MET A 6 2.79 7.44 -0.96
N ILE A 7 2.95 7.70 -2.26
CA ILE A 7 3.52 6.74 -3.22
C ILE A 7 4.93 6.34 -2.79
N TYR A 8 5.76 7.32 -2.43
CA TYR A 8 7.11 7.07 -1.94
C TYR A 8 7.13 6.15 -0.72
N MET A 9 6.34 6.45 0.32
CA MET A 9 6.28 5.61 1.52
C MET A 9 5.76 4.18 1.23
N ALA A 10 4.73 4.05 0.40
CA ALA A 10 4.21 2.74 0.01
C ALA A 10 5.28 1.91 -0.74
N ASN A 11 6.04 2.56 -1.62
CA ASN A 11 7.14 1.93 -2.35
C ASN A 11 8.32 1.58 -1.44
N GLN A 12 8.63 2.36 -0.41
CA GLN A 12 9.66 1.99 0.56
C GLN A 12 9.30 0.70 1.29
N ILE A 13 8.03 0.52 1.66
CA ILE A 13 7.55 -0.72 2.28
C ILE A 13 7.72 -1.89 1.31
N ALA A 14 7.27 -1.73 0.05
CA ALA A 14 7.48 -2.75 -0.99
C ALA A 14 8.96 -3.09 -1.19
N THR A 15 9.83 -2.07 -1.24
CA THR A 15 11.28 -2.25 -1.40
C THR A 15 11.91 -3.05 -0.27
N PHE A 16 11.45 -2.84 0.97
CA PHE A 16 11.91 -3.62 2.11
C PHE A 16 11.56 -5.11 1.95
N PHE A 17 10.34 -5.40 1.50
CA PHE A 17 9.84 -6.76 1.30
C PHE A 17 10.30 -7.43 0.00
N ASP A 18 10.86 -6.69 -0.97
CA ASP A 18 11.48 -7.26 -2.19
C ASP A 18 12.62 -8.25 -1.86
N SER A 19 13.23 -8.16 -0.67
CA SER A 19 14.26 -9.09 -0.21
C SER A 19 13.74 -10.46 0.23
N LYS A 20 12.42 -10.61 0.37
CA LYS A 20 11.75 -11.85 0.80
C LYS A 20 11.28 -12.67 -0.40
N PRO A 21 10.97 -13.97 -0.23
CA PRO A 21 10.27 -14.73 -1.25
C PRO A 21 9.00 -14.01 -1.69
N HIS A 22 8.70 -14.01 -3.00
CA HIS A 22 7.64 -13.17 -3.58
C HIS A 22 6.30 -13.23 -2.84
N ALA A 23 5.80 -14.45 -2.55
CA ALA A 23 4.56 -14.65 -1.84
C ALA A 23 4.58 -14.08 -0.40
N GLU A 24 5.72 -14.21 0.30
CA GLU A 24 5.93 -13.62 1.61
C GLU A 24 6.04 -12.10 1.53
N GLY A 25 6.66 -11.57 0.47
CA GLY A 25 6.79 -10.14 0.22
C GLY A 25 5.43 -9.48 0.02
N VAL A 26 4.59 -10.03 -0.86
CA VAL A 26 3.22 -9.55 -1.10
C VAL A 26 2.42 -9.54 0.20
N LYS A 27 2.46 -10.64 0.96
CA LYS A 27 1.77 -10.74 2.26
C LYS A 27 2.32 -9.73 3.27
N GLY A 28 3.64 -9.60 3.37
CA GLY A 28 4.31 -8.70 4.30
C GLY A 28 3.97 -7.22 4.06
N VAL A 29 3.88 -6.79 2.80
CA VAL A 29 3.44 -5.43 2.45
C VAL A 29 2.03 -5.16 2.95
N ALA A 30 1.08 -6.05 2.64
CA ALA A 30 -0.31 -5.90 3.07
C ALA A 30 -0.43 -5.88 4.60
N ASP A 31 0.23 -6.80 5.29
CA ASP A 31 0.22 -6.89 6.75
C ASP A 31 0.80 -5.62 7.39
N HIS A 32 1.92 -5.11 6.87
CA HIS A 32 2.55 -3.89 7.38
C HIS A 32 1.62 -2.68 7.24
N ILE A 33 1.04 -2.48 6.05
CA ILE A 33 0.10 -1.37 5.82
C ILE A 33 -1.13 -1.51 6.73
N ASN A 34 -1.67 -2.71 6.89
CA ASN A 34 -2.83 -2.95 7.75
C ASN A 34 -2.54 -2.70 9.23
N ALA A 35 -1.34 -3.05 9.70
CA ALA A 35 -0.95 -2.94 11.10
C ALA A 35 -0.55 -1.51 11.49
N PHE A 36 0.19 -0.80 10.63
CA PHE A 36 0.85 0.45 10.99
C PHE A 36 0.20 1.69 10.38
N TRP A 37 -0.60 1.56 9.30
CA TRP A 37 -1.23 2.72 8.69
C TRP A 37 -2.61 2.99 9.28
N GLU A 38 -2.79 4.23 9.71
CA GLU A 38 -4.07 4.75 10.15
C GLU A 38 -5.14 4.65 9.04
N PRO A 39 -6.44 4.52 9.39
CA PRO A 39 -7.52 4.45 8.40
C PRO A 39 -7.48 5.59 7.38
N ARG A 40 -7.17 6.83 7.79
CA ARG A 40 -7.08 7.96 6.85
C ARG A 40 -5.98 7.79 5.80
N MET A 41 -4.85 7.17 6.15
CA MET A 41 -3.74 6.94 5.22
C MET A 41 -4.11 5.85 4.22
N ARG A 42 -4.72 4.76 4.70
CA ARG A 42 -5.23 3.70 3.81
C ARG A 42 -6.28 4.23 2.85
N ARG A 43 -7.21 5.09 3.30
CA ARG A 43 -8.15 5.77 2.39
C ARG A 43 -7.44 6.58 1.31
N GLN A 44 -6.44 7.38 1.69
CA GLN A 44 -5.65 8.16 0.72
C GLN A 44 -4.91 7.26 -0.27
N LEU A 45 -4.33 6.14 0.17
CA LEU A 45 -3.72 5.16 -0.72
C LEU A 45 -4.70 4.64 -1.78
N PHE A 46 -5.91 4.25 -1.36
CA PHE A 46 -6.93 3.79 -2.29
C PHE A 46 -7.42 4.89 -3.24
N VAL A 47 -7.53 6.15 -2.80
CA VAL A 47 -7.84 7.27 -3.70
C VAL A 47 -6.78 7.42 -4.79
N LEU A 48 -5.49 7.27 -4.45
CA LEU A 48 -4.41 7.32 -5.43
C LEU A 48 -4.44 6.12 -6.38
N LEU A 49 -4.63 4.92 -5.86
CA LEU A 49 -4.73 3.69 -6.67
C LEU A 49 -5.93 3.73 -7.64
N ASP A 50 -7.08 4.25 -7.20
CA ASP A 50 -8.27 4.44 -8.03
C ASP A 50 -8.04 5.48 -9.14
N GLY A 51 -7.17 6.48 -8.88
CA GLY A 51 -6.75 7.48 -9.86
C GLY A 51 -5.67 7.00 -10.84
N GLY A 52 -5.11 5.80 -10.62
CA GLY A 52 -4.09 5.18 -11.45
C GLY A 52 -2.97 4.52 -10.65
N THR A 53 -2.30 3.56 -11.27
CA THR A 53 -1.23 2.78 -10.61
C THR A 53 0.17 3.28 -10.96
N ALA A 54 0.28 4.39 -11.70
CA ALA A 54 1.55 4.94 -12.12
C ALA A 54 2.42 5.33 -10.91
N GLY A 55 3.65 4.83 -10.88
CA GLY A 55 4.62 5.11 -9.82
C GLY A 55 4.56 4.15 -8.63
N PHE A 56 3.59 3.22 -8.55
CA PHE A 56 3.59 2.18 -7.53
C PHE A 56 4.38 0.95 -7.96
N LYS A 57 5.10 0.33 -7.02
CA LYS A 57 5.80 -0.95 -7.25
C LYS A 57 4.83 -2.10 -7.48
N SER A 58 5.20 -3.07 -8.32
CA SER A 58 4.41 -4.28 -8.61
C SER A 58 4.04 -5.04 -7.34
N LEU A 59 5.00 -5.23 -6.43
CA LEU A 59 4.77 -5.94 -5.16
C LEU A 59 3.67 -5.28 -4.31
N LEU A 60 3.58 -3.95 -4.32
CA LEU A 60 2.51 -3.22 -3.64
C LEU A 60 1.17 -3.46 -4.34
N LEU A 61 1.14 -3.38 -5.68
CA LEU A 61 -0.08 -3.58 -6.47
C LEU A 61 -0.66 -4.97 -6.26
N GLU A 62 0.20 -5.99 -6.18
CA GLU A 62 -0.20 -7.37 -5.86
C GLU A 62 -0.71 -7.51 -4.42
N ALA A 63 -0.23 -6.68 -3.50
CA ALA A 63 -0.68 -6.66 -2.10
C ALA A 63 -2.01 -5.91 -1.91
N VAL A 64 -2.42 -5.03 -2.83
CA VAL A 64 -3.64 -4.20 -2.73
C VAL A 64 -4.89 -5.00 -2.34
N PRO A 65 -5.20 -6.17 -2.94
CA PRO A 65 -6.39 -6.94 -2.59
C PRO A 65 -6.44 -7.40 -1.12
N ALA A 66 -5.29 -7.49 -0.46
CA ALA A 66 -5.17 -7.88 0.95
C ALA A 66 -5.11 -6.66 1.91
N ILE A 67 -5.02 -5.43 1.39
CA ILE A 67 -5.06 -4.22 2.20
C ILE A 67 -6.51 -3.90 2.56
N ARG A 68 -6.79 -3.74 3.85
CA ARG A 68 -8.13 -3.42 4.36
C ARG A 68 -8.50 -2.00 3.99
N ARG A 69 -9.35 -1.85 2.96
CA ARG A 69 -9.96 -0.57 2.58
C ARG A 69 -10.90 -0.10 3.68
N PRO A 70 -10.63 1.04 4.33
CA PRO A 70 -11.54 1.57 5.34
C PRO A 70 -12.82 2.01 4.66
N VAL A 71 -13.97 1.58 5.20
CA VAL A 71 -15.25 2.15 4.81
C VAL A 71 -15.24 3.66 5.09
N ALA A 72 -15.76 4.45 4.16
CA ALA A 72 -16.02 5.85 4.45
C ALA A 72 -17.01 5.88 5.63
N SER A 73 -16.57 6.38 6.78
CA SER A 73 -17.51 6.75 7.83
C SER A 73 -18.37 7.86 7.24
N ALA A 74 -19.66 7.57 7.11
CA ALA A 74 -20.68 8.51 6.63
C ALA A 74 -20.70 9.78 7.48
#